data_AF-A0A8S2WT28-F1
#
_entry.id   AF-A0A8S2WT28-F1
#
_cell.length_a   1.000
_cell.length_b   1.000
_cell.length_c   1.000
_cell.angle_alpha   90.00
_cell.angle_beta   90.00
_cell.angle_gamma   90.00
#
_symmetry.space_group_name_H-M   'P 1'
#
loop_
_entity.id
_entity.type
_entity.pdbx_description
1 polymer ?
#
loop_
_entity_poly.entity_id
_entity_poly.type
_entity_poly.pdbx_seq_one_letter_code
_entity_poly.pdbx_strand_id
1 'polypeptide(L)' 'MRGEEILSGAQRVHDAQLLLERVKHNKINVDQIKSYIDAFRYGCPPHGGG' A
#
# COMPACT_ATOMS: atom_id res chain seq x y z
N MET A 1 -12.83 20.35 -4.46
CA MET A 1 -13.25 21.31 -5.50
C MET A 1 -13.63 22.58 -4.78
N ARG A 2 -13.33 23.76 -5.34
CA ARG A 2 -13.40 25.06 -4.63
C ARG A 2 -12.28 25.26 -3.61
N GLY A 3 -11.04 24.93 -4.00
CA GLY A 3 -9.85 25.09 -3.15
C GLY A 3 -9.62 23.96 -2.16
N GLU A 4 -10.55 23.03 -2.04
CA GLU A 4 -10.43 21.85 -1.17
C GLU A 4 -9.99 20.63 -1.96
N GLU A 5 -9.16 19.80 -1.32
CA GLU A 5 -8.76 18.49 -1.82
C GLU A 5 -9.99 17.62 -2.09
N ILE A 6 -9.92 16.83 -3.15
CA ILE A 6 -11.06 16.03 -3.66
C ILE A 6 -10.65 14.64 -4.08
N LEU A 7 -9.37 14.45 -4.40
CA LEU A 7 -8.80 13.19 -4.82
C LEU A 7 -7.29 13.27 -4.67
N SER A 8 -6.72 12.26 -4.02
CA SER A 8 -5.28 12.06 -3.92
C SER A 8 -4.94 10.63 -4.28
N GLY A 9 -4.53 10.46 -5.55
CA GLY A 9 -4.15 9.17 -6.10
C GLY A 9 -2.68 8.85 -5.88
N ALA A 10 -2.35 7.56 -5.94
CA ALA A 10 -0.96 7.11 -6.03
C ALA A 10 -0.84 5.72 -6.67
N GLN A 11 0.34 5.44 -7.21
CA GLN A 11 0.77 4.08 -7.50
C GLN A 11 0.98 3.32 -6.19
N ARG A 12 0.57 2.06 -6.14
CA ARG A 12 0.71 1.21 -4.95
C ARG A 12 1.96 0.36 -5.04
N VAL A 13 2.51 0.06 -3.87
CA VAL A 13 3.62 -0.88 -3.73
C VAL A 13 3.05 -2.28 -3.86
N HIS A 14 3.27 -2.89 -5.02
CA HIS A 14 2.84 -4.26 -5.34
C HIS A 14 3.87 -5.32 -4.94
N ASP A 15 5.10 -4.90 -4.62
CA ASP A 15 6.15 -5.77 -4.08
C ASP A 15 5.97 -5.96 -2.56
N ALA A 16 5.77 -7.21 -2.13
CA ALA A 16 5.46 -7.53 -0.73
C ALA A 16 6.59 -7.14 0.24
N GLN A 17 7.85 -7.21 -0.19
CA GLN A 17 9.00 -6.89 0.67
C GLN A 17 9.10 -5.39 0.89
N LEU A 18 9.03 -4.59 -0.18
CA LEU A 18 9.02 -3.13 -0.08
C LEU A 18 7.80 -2.64 0.70
N LEU A 19 6.63 -3.27 0.52
CA LEU A 19 5.43 -2.94 1.30
C LEU A 19 5.66 -3.17 2.80
N LEU A 20 6.25 -4.31 3.17
CA LEU A 20 6.60 -4.61 4.55
C LEU A 20 7.59 -3.61 5.15
N GLU A 21 8.60 -3.18 4.40
CA GLU A 21 9.54 -2.15 4.85
C GLU A 21 8.85 -0.81 5.10
N ARG A 22 7.89 -0.41 4.25
CA ARG A 22 7.09 0.80 4.46
C ARG A 22 6.15 0.68 5.66
N VAL A 23 5.57 -0.49 5.90
CA VAL A 23 4.75 -0.78 7.08
C VAL A 23 5.57 -0.61 8.36
N LYS A 24 6.78 -1.18 8.41
CA LYS A 24 7.72 -1.02 9.54
C LYS A 24 8.14 0.44 9.73
N HIS A 25 8.50 1.13 8.65
CA HIS A 25 8.91 2.54 8.69
C HIS A 25 7.79 3.44 9.27
N ASN A 26 6.53 3.16 8.91
CA ASN A 26 5.37 3.88 9.42
C ASN A 26 4.87 3.37 10.78
N LYS A 27 5.59 2.43 11.44
CA LYS A 27 5.26 1.88 12.76
C LYS A 27 3.87 1.22 12.83
N ILE A 28 3.42 0.63 11.72
CA ILE A 28 2.15 -0.11 11.65
C ILE A 28 2.39 -1.55 12.13
N ASN A 29 1.48 -2.07 12.95
CA ASN A 29 1.56 -3.46 13.42
C ASN A 29 1.28 -4.42 12.24
N VAL A 30 2.31 -5.19 11.86
CA VAL A 30 2.27 -6.14 10.74
C VAL A 30 1.20 -7.21 10.95
N ASP A 31 1.00 -7.68 12.18
CA ASP A 31 0.09 -8.79 12.45
C ASP A 31 -1.37 -8.43 12.13
N GLN A 32 -1.73 -7.16 12.25
CA GLN A 32 -3.09 -6.67 11.93
C GLN A 32 -3.37 -6.63 10.43
N ILE A 33 -2.35 -6.59 9.59
CA ILE A 33 -2.47 -6.46 8.12
C ILE A 33 -1.72 -7.57 7.37
N LYS A 34 -1.33 -8.65 8.07
CA LYS A 34 -0.52 -9.72 7.50
C LYS A 34 -1.16 -10.34 6.26
N SER A 35 -2.47 -10.61 6.32
CA SER A 35 -3.23 -11.15 5.19
C SER A 35 -3.23 -10.22 3.97
N TYR A 36 -3.27 -8.90 4.19
CA TYR A 36 -3.16 -7.92 3.11
C TYR A 36 -1.79 -8.00 2.45
N ILE A 37 -0.70 -7.99 3.23
CA ILE A 37 0.67 -8.11 2.69
C ILE A 37 0.86 -9.44 1.94
N ASP A 38 0.30 -10.53 2.47
CA ASP A 38 0.42 -11.86 1.88
C ASP A 38 -0.27 -11.96 0.50
N ALA A 39 -1.32 -11.15 0.24
CA ALA A 39 -2.00 -11.10 -1.05
C ALA A 39 -1.08 -10.65 -2.21
N PHE A 40 0.01 -9.94 -1.91
CA PHE A 40 0.96 -9.45 -2.92
C PHE A 40 2.07 -10.47 -3.26
N ARG A 41 2.17 -11.59 -2.53
CA ARG A 41 3.31 -12.52 -2.62
C ARG A 41 3.28 -13.48 -3.81
N TYR A 42 2.11 -13.75 -4.37
CA TYR A 42 1.93 -14.74 -5.45
C TYR A 42 1.79 -14.10 -6.84
N GLY A 43 2.44 -12.94 -7.01
CA GLY A 43 2.35 -12.14 -8.21
C GLY A 43 1.25 -11.09 -8.10
N CYS A 44 1.66 -9.82 -8.12
CA CYS A 44 0.76 -8.67 -8.15
C CYS A 44 1.28 -7.68 -9.20
N PRO A 45 0.51 -7.33 -10.24
CA PRO A 45 0.96 -6.38 -11.24
C PRO A 45 1.07 -4.97 -10.64
N PRO A 46 1.90 -4.09 -11.23
CA PRO A 46 1.88 -2.67 -10.90
C PRO A 46 0.47 -2.09 -11.06
N HIS A 47 -0.03 -1.44 -10.02
CA HIS A 47 -1.38 -0.87 -9.99
C HIS A 47 -1.40 0.46 -9.23
N GLY A 48 -2.44 1.24 -9.43
CA GLY A 48 -2.64 2.55 -8.82
C GLY A 48 -4.09 2.99 -8.97
N GLY A 49 -4.44 4.08 -8.30
CA GLY A 49 -5.78 4.65 -8.36
C GLY A 49 -5.83 5.99 -7.65
N GLY A 50 -7.00 6.61 -7.69
CA GLY A 50 -7.33 7.90 -7.09
C GLY A 50 -8.82 7.95 -6.82
#